data_AF-A0A7L9BRH4-F1
#
_entry.id   AF-A0A7L9BRH4-F1
#
_cell.length_a   1.000
_cell.length_b   1.000
_cell.length_c   1.000
_cell.angle_alpha   90.00
_cell.angle_beta   90.00
_cell.angle_gamma   90.00
#
_symmetry.space_group_name_H-M   'P 1'
#
loop_
_entity.id
_entity.type
_entity.pdbx_description
1 polymer ?
#
loop_
_entity_poly.entity_id
_entity_poly.type
_entity_poly.pdbx_seq_one_letter_code
_entity_poly.pdbx_strand_id
1 'polypeptide(L)'
;MSMNGTAGLAKVRAWVSRAVVRACAGVAVMGVGVGVGVGWGCGERGYSQETPEEVVRSAVLMIERGEAKRLGELMYGADVYERAFFRRVGSLLGSMQGLAEALARAFPREVEAAKEQAVARAARGARSGSAVSMLMSRTASGEQREAAMQTLMREVFADPFGWANEASSRVTFAPINEDLVAVMWDGKPVPPFGLTMRRSEGKWFVVAPTNIPFLVRYLPQTKEDWSLWASLVRLIDNAVVDLTGDVREGRVASFSDTGRKVGEKLFMPGALALVAVEKHYRLKFQRQREARSGASSPG
;
A
#
# COMPACT_ATOMS: atom_id res chain seq x y z
N MET A 1 -38.80 17.44 -43.34
CA MET A 1 -37.36 17.74 -43.17
C MET A 1 -36.81 16.79 -42.12
N SER A 2 -36.13 15.73 -42.54
CA SER A 2 -35.48 14.74 -41.67
C SER A 2 -34.07 14.53 -42.20
N MET A 3 -33.04 14.78 -41.40
CA MET A 3 -31.63 14.62 -41.78
C MET A 3 -31.02 13.40 -41.07
N ASN A 4 -30.45 12.51 -41.88
CA ASN A 4 -29.69 11.33 -41.51
C ASN A 4 -28.29 11.70 -41.00
N GLY A 5 -27.91 11.20 -39.82
CA GLY A 5 -26.63 11.50 -39.14
C GLY A 5 -25.78 10.27 -38.78
N THR A 6 -25.84 9.17 -39.54
CA THR A 6 -25.16 7.91 -39.16
C THR A 6 -23.94 7.52 -40.01
N ALA A 7 -23.51 8.35 -40.98
CA ALA A 7 -22.41 8.00 -41.89
C ALA A 7 -20.99 8.33 -41.37
N GLY A 8 -20.84 9.09 -40.28
CA GLY A 8 -19.54 9.58 -39.80
C GLY A 8 -18.72 8.60 -38.95
N LEU A 9 -19.37 7.72 -38.19
CA LEU A 9 -18.70 6.89 -37.18
C LEU A 9 -18.04 5.62 -37.75
N ALA A 10 -18.47 5.15 -38.92
CA ALA A 10 -17.88 3.97 -39.56
C ALA A 10 -16.50 4.24 -40.19
N LYS A 11 -16.23 5.47 -40.65
CA LYS A 11 -14.92 5.83 -41.26
C LYS A 11 -13.80 5.97 -40.23
N VAL A 12 -14.11 6.38 -38.99
CA VAL A 12 -13.10 6.56 -37.93
C VAL A 12 -12.58 5.22 -37.39
N ARG A 13 -13.45 4.21 -37.24
CA ARG A 13 -13.03 2.85 -36.81
C ARG A 13 -12.17 2.12 -37.85
N ALA A 14 -12.30 2.45 -39.14
CA ALA A 14 -11.52 1.81 -40.23
C ALA A 14 -10.12 2.44 -40.44
N TRP A 15 -9.84 3.59 -39.82
CA TRP A 15 -8.52 4.24 -39.85
C TRP A 15 -7.65 3.79 -38.67
N VAL A 16 -8.23 3.69 -37.46
CA VAL A 16 -7.52 3.26 -36.25
C VAL A 16 -7.05 1.80 -36.33
N SER A 17 -7.81 0.92 -36.98
CA SER A 17 -7.45 -0.51 -37.14
C SER A 17 -6.30 -0.75 -38.13
N ARG A 18 -6.04 0.16 -39.06
CA ARG A 18 -4.92 0.04 -40.04
C ARG A 18 -3.62 0.68 -39.55
N ALA A 19 -3.67 1.61 -38.60
CA ALA A 19 -2.49 2.21 -38.00
C ALA A 19 -1.81 1.29 -36.96
N VAL A 20 -2.59 0.50 -36.20
CA VAL A 20 -2.05 -0.39 -35.15
C VAL A 20 -1.40 -1.66 -35.73
N VAL A 21 -1.87 -2.17 -36.87
CA VAL A 21 -1.31 -3.38 -37.49
C VAL A 21 0.01 -3.12 -38.23
N ARG A 22 0.33 -1.88 -38.61
CA ARG A 22 1.60 -1.51 -39.27
C ARG A 22 2.74 -1.17 -38.31
N ALA A 23 2.48 -1.02 -37.01
CA ALA A 23 3.52 -0.73 -36.02
C ALA A 23 4.22 -2.00 -35.46
N CYS A 24 3.70 -3.21 -35.75
CA CYS A 24 4.26 -4.48 -35.26
C CYS A 24 5.05 -5.29 -36.31
N ALA A 25 5.28 -4.76 -37.51
CA ALA A 25 5.95 -5.49 -38.59
C ALA A 25 7.09 -4.66 -39.21
N GLY A 26 8.16 -4.42 -38.43
CA GLY A 26 9.28 -3.67 -38.97
C GLY A 26 10.49 -3.45 -38.08
N VAL A 27 11.01 -4.49 -37.40
CA VAL A 27 12.46 -4.59 -37.10
C VAL A 27 12.85 -6.07 -37.01
N ALA A 28 13.32 -6.63 -38.12
CA ALA A 28 14.08 -7.87 -38.15
C ALA A 28 15.06 -7.81 -39.33
N VAL A 29 16.27 -8.36 -39.11
CA VAL A 29 17.40 -8.54 -40.06
C VAL A 29 18.25 -7.25 -40.22
N MET A 30 19.56 -7.19 -39.99
CA MET A 30 20.65 -8.17 -39.90
C MET A 30 21.83 -7.54 -39.12
N GLY A 31 22.58 -8.31 -38.34
CA GLY A 31 23.80 -7.84 -37.68
C GLY A 31 24.55 -8.97 -36.99
N VAL A 32 25.27 -9.77 -37.77
CA VAL A 32 26.22 -10.80 -37.31
C VAL A 32 27.42 -10.10 -36.66
N GLY A 33 27.77 -10.47 -35.42
CA GLY A 33 28.95 -9.95 -34.74
C GLY A 33 29.22 -10.59 -33.39
N VAL A 34 30.00 -11.68 -33.42
CA VAL A 34 30.93 -12.19 -32.38
C VAL A 34 30.35 -12.45 -30.98
N GLY A 35 30.22 -13.75 -30.68
CA GLY A 35 29.93 -14.26 -29.34
C GLY A 35 31.07 -14.01 -28.36
N VAL A 36 30.73 -13.26 -27.31
CA VAL A 36 31.32 -13.42 -25.98
C VAL A 36 30.18 -13.84 -25.08
N GLY A 37 30.20 -15.10 -24.67
CA GLY A 37 29.23 -15.69 -23.75
C GLY A 37 29.36 -15.08 -22.36
N VAL A 38 28.73 -13.93 -22.16
CA VAL A 38 28.32 -13.52 -20.82
C VAL A 38 27.03 -14.28 -20.55
N GLY A 39 27.12 -15.31 -19.71
CA GLY A 39 25.95 -15.98 -19.18
C GLY A 39 25.08 -14.97 -18.45
N TRP A 40 24.12 -14.38 -19.16
CA TRP A 40 22.92 -13.84 -18.55
C TRP A 40 22.21 -15.02 -17.92
N GLY A 41 22.53 -15.27 -16.65
CA GLY A 41 21.63 -15.96 -15.77
C GLY A 41 20.29 -15.26 -15.88
N CYS A 42 19.36 -15.90 -16.59
CA CYS A 42 17.93 -15.61 -16.51
C CYS A 42 17.50 -15.87 -15.06
N GLY A 43 17.86 -14.96 -14.15
CA GLY A 43 17.14 -14.77 -12.90
C GLY A 43 15.70 -14.47 -13.28
N GLU A 44 14.76 -15.09 -12.57
CA GLU A 44 13.32 -14.94 -12.80
C GLU A 44 12.97 -13.50 -13.19
N ARG A 45 12.42 -13.31 -14.40
CA ARG A 45 11.88 -12.04 -14.91
C ARG A 45 10.61 -11.61 -14.14
N GLY A 46 10.64 -11.67 -12.82
CA GLY A 46 9.50 -11.43 -11.96
C GLY A 46 9.36 -9.96 -11.60
N TYR A 47 10.35 -9.46 -10.85
CA TYR A 47 10.31 -8.17 -10.16
C TYR A 47 11.74 -7.63 -9.96
N SER A 48 12.04 -6.44 -10.47
CA SER A 48 13.34 -5.79 -10.32
C SER A 48 13.33 -4.75 -9.19
N GLN A 49 14.50 -4.58 -8.57
CA GLN A 49 14.80 -3.54 -7.57
C GLN A 49 16.11 -2.81 -7.91
N GLU A 50 16.56 -2.83 -9.16
CA GLU A 50 17.85 -2.22 -9.54
C GLU A 50 17.79 -0.68 -9.57
N THR A 51 16.60 -0.12 -9.84
CA THR A 51 16.32 1.32 -9.82
C THR A 51 15.06 1.62 -8.99
N PRO A 52 14.89 2.85 -8.46
CA PRO A 52 13.66 3.27 -7.78
C PRO A 52 12.40 3.08 -8.64
N GLU A 53 12.49 3.40 -9.93
CA GLU A 53 11.42 3.25 -10.93
C GLU A 53 11.01 1.78 -11.07
N GLU A 54 11.98 0.88 -11.08
CA GLU A 54 11.73 -0.56 -11.17
C GLU A 54 11.08 -1.13 -9.91
N VAL A 55 11.38 -0.59 -8.72
CA VAL A 55 10.67 -1.01 -7.50
C VAL A 55 9.19 -0.65 -7.58
N VAL A 56 8.85 0.57 -8.04
CA VAL A 56 7.44 0.97 -8.23
C VAL A 56 6.78 0.11 -9.30
N ARG A 57 7.46 -0.13 -10.43
CA ARG A 57 6.95 -1.04 -11.47
C ARG A 57 6.72 -2.45 -10.93
N SER A 58 7.65 -2.96 -10.13
CA SER A 58 7.52 -4.27 -9.49
C SER A 58 6.34 -4.32 -8.52
N ALA A 59 6.13 -3.27 -7.72
CA ALA A 59 4.97 -3.17 -6.84
C ALA A 59 3.66 -3.22 -7.61
N VAL A 60 3.56 -2.47 -8.72
CA VAL A 60 2.39 -2.48 -9.60
C VAL A 60 2.18 -3.88 -10.20
N LEU A 61 3.22 -4.50 -10.75
CA LEU A 61 3.12 -5.86 -11.31
C LEU A 61 2.71 -6.90 -10.25
N MET A 62 3.22 -6.80 -9.02
CA MET A 62 2.81 -7.69 -7.92
C MET A 62 1.31 -7.54 -7.64
N ILE A 63 0.79 -6.30 -7.64
CA ILE A 63 -0.64 -6.05 -7.44
C ILE A 63 -1.44 -6.61 -8.62
N GLU A 64 -1.09 -6.27 -9.86
CA GLU A 64 -1.78 -6.73 -11.07
C GLU A 64 -1.83 -8.26 -11.18
N ARG A 65 -0.80 -8.96 -10.70
CA ARG A 65 -0.72 -10.43 -10.73
C ARG A 65 -1.38 -11.13 -9.54
N GLY A 66 -2.02 -10.41 -8.62
CA GLY A 66 -2.61 -11.03 -7.42
C GLY A 66 -1.58 -11.44 -6.37
N GLU A 67 -0.38 -10.87 -6.44
CA GLU A 67 0.77 -11.19 -5.59
C GLU A 67 1.08 -10.08 -4.56
N ALA A 68 0.08 -9.30 -4.11
CA ALA A 68 0.30 -8.22 -3.15
C ALA A 68 0.97 -8.68 -1.85
N LYS A 69 0.91 -9.98 -1.53
CA LYS A 69 1.67 -10.59 -0.42
C LYS A 69 3.17 -10.35 -0.48
N ARG A 70 3.71 -10.12 -1.68
CA ARG A 70 5.13 -9.89 -1.94
C ARG A 70 5.55 -8.44 -1.78
N LEU A 71 4.62 -7.50 -1.63
CA LEU A 71 4.94 -6.07 -1.44
C LEU A 71 5.83 -5.82 -0.21
N GLY A 72 5.74 -6.68 0.81
CA GLY A 72 6.63 -6.65 1.97
C GLY A 72 8.11 -6.89 1.63
N GLU A 73 8.42 -7.54 0.51
CA GLU A 73 9.79 -7.76 0.01
C GLU A 73 10.43 -6.46 -0.51
N LEU A 74 9.60 -5.49 -0.92
CA LEU A 74 10.06 -4.19 -1.41
C LEU A 74 10.37 -3.20 -0.29
N MET A 75 10.05 -3.55 0.97
CA MET A 75 10.28 -2.70 2.13
C MET A 75 11.66 -2.92 2.73
N TYR A 76 12.34 -1.83 3.07
CA TYR A 76 13.63 -1.86 3.74
C TYR A 76 13.43 -2.28 5.20
N GLY A 77 14.09 -3.34 5.64
CA GLY A 77 14.20 -3.67 7.06
C GLY A 77 15.65 -3.62 7.52
N ALA A 78 15.92 -2.86 8.58
CA ALA A 78 17.25 -2.64 9.14
C ALA A 78 17.84 -3.90 9.78
N ASP A 79 16.98 -4.81 10.26
CA ASP A 79 17.37 -6.07 10.87
C ASP A 79 16.50 -7.25 10.43
N VAL A 80 16.79 -8.45 10.95
CA VAL A 80 16.05 -9.68 10.60
C VAL A 80 14.61 -9.69 11.13
N TYR A 81 14.35 -9.01 12.24
CA TYR A 81 13.03 -8.94 12.86
C TYR A 81 12.12 -7.96 12.13
N GLU A 82 12.66 -6.80 11.75
CA GLU A 82 11.96 -5.82 10.91
C GLU A 82 11.63 -6.40 9.54
N ARG A 83 12.58 -7.10 8.89
CA ARG A 83 12.31 -7.83 7.63
C ARG A 83 11.23 -8.90 7.80
N ALA A 84 11.25 -9.65 8.90
CA ALA A 84 10.20 -10.63 9.20
C ALA A 84 8.83 -9.96 9.41
N PHE A 85 8.80 -8.80 10.08
CA PHE A 85 7.61 -7.99 10.24
C PHE A 85 7.04 -7.53 8.89
N PHE A 86 7.86 -6.99 7.99
CA PHE A 86 7.37 -6.56 6.68
C PHE A 86 6.86 -7.70 5.81
N ARG A 87 7.43 -8.91 5.91
CA ARG A 87 6.83 -10.11 5.27
C ARG A 87 5.44 -10.41 5.82
N ARG A 88 5.21 -10.20 7.12
CA ARG A 88 3.87 -10.37 7.73
C ARG A 88 2.91 -9.28 7.28
N VAL A 89 3.37 -8.04 7.16
CA VAL A 89 2.59 -6.94 6.55
C VAL A 89 2.24 -7.28 5.11
N GLY A 90 3.19 -7.83 4.34
CA GLY A 90 2.94 -8.39 3.01
C GLY A 90 1.78 -9.38 3.04
N SER A 91 1.83 -10.41 3.88
CA SER A 91 0.72 -11.37 4.05
C SER A 91 -0.64 -10.70 4.25
N LEU A 92 -0.72 -9.68 5.12
CA LEU A 92 -1.94 -8.89 5.33
C LEU A 92 -2.39 -8.18 4.05
N LEU A 93 -1.48 -7.54 3.31
CA LEU A 93 -1.79 -6.90 2.02
C LEU A 93 -2.34 -7.90 1.00
N GLY A 94 -1.80 -9.12 0.98
CA GLY A 94 -2.34 -10.23 0.17
C GLY A 94 -3.77 -10.62 0.58
N SER A 95 -4.04 -10.72 1.88
CA SER A 95 -5.39 -10.98 2.39
C SER A 95 -6.36 -9.85 2.03
N MET A 96 -5.92 -8.59 2.12
CA MET A 96 -6.71 -7.43 1.70
C MET A 96 -7.03 -7.44 0.21
N GLN A 97 -6.08 -7.86 -0.64
CA GLN A 97 -6.32 -8.06 -2.07
C GLN A 97 -7.42 -9.11 -2.30
N GLY A 98 -7.31 -10.25 -1.61
CA GLY A 98 -8.30 -11.33 -1.70
C GLY A 98 -9.70 -10.90 -1.22
N LEU A 99 -9.77 -10.02 -0.21
CA LEU A 99 -11.01 -9.42 0.25
C LEU A 99 -11.61 -8.48 -0.82
N ALA A 100 -10.80 -7.56 -1.36
CA ALA A 100 -11.25 -6.62 -2.38
C ALA A 100 -11.81 -7.35 -3.61
N GLU A 101 -11.15 -8.42 -4.06
CA GLU A 101 -11.66 -9.27 -5.14
C GLU A 101 -12.97 -9.97 -4.77
N ALA A 102 -13.11 -10.45 -3.53
CA ALA A 102 -14.34 -11.08 -3.06
C ALA A 102 -15.50 -10.07 -3.04
N LEU A 103 -15.25 -8.85 -2.55
CA LEU A 103 -16.22 -7.76 -2.54
C LEU A 103 -16.60 -7.32 -3.95
N ALA A 104 -15.64 -7.19 -4.87
CA ALA A 104 -15.93 -6.84 -6.26
C ALA A 104 -16.80 -7.90 -6.96
N ARG A 105 -16.62 -9.18 -6.63
CA ARG A 105 -17.46 -10.27 -7.14
C ARG A 105 -18.86 -10.28 -6.52
N ALA A 106 -18.97 -10.05 -5.22
CA ALA A 106 -20.25 -10.11 -4.49
C ALA A 106 -21.10 -8.84 -4.69
N PHE A 107 -20.47 -7.66 -4.70
CA PHE A 107 -21.12 -6.34 -4.71
C PHE A 107 -20.55 -5.43 -5.81
N PRO A 108 -20.57 -5.84 -7.09
CA PRO A 108 -19.89 -5.12 -8.17
C PRO A 108 -20.37 -3.67 -8.31
N ARG A 109 -21.68 -3.41 -8.20
CA ARG A 109 -22.24 -2.06 -8.31
C ARG A 109 -21.80 -1.15 -7.17
N GLU A 110 -21.73 -1.67 -5.95
CA GLU A 110 -21.36 -0.89 -4.77
C GLU A 110 -19.86 -0.58 -4.76
N VAL A 111 -19.02 -1.53 -5.18
CA VAL A 111 -17.57 -1.33 -5.33
C VAL A 111 -17.27 -0.29 -6.40
N GLU A 112 -17.90 -0.39 -7.58
CA GLU A 112 -17.71 0.62 -8.63
C GLU A 112 -18.20 2.01 -8.20
N ALA A 113 -19.36 2.10 -7.55
CA ALA A 113 -19.83 3.36 -6.98
C ALA A 113 -18.88 3.92 -5.92
N ALA A 114 -18.26 3.06 -5.10
CA ALA A 114 -17.27 3.49 -4.11
C ALA A 114 -15.97 3.99 -4.76
N LYS A 115 -15.50 3.33 -5.83
CA LYS A 115 -14.36 3.79 -6.64
C LYS A 115 -14.62 5.13 -7.30
N GLU A 116 -15.77 5.29 -7.96
CA GLU A 116 -16.17 6.57 -8.57
C GLU A 116 -16.20 7.70 -7.54
N GLN A 117 -16.75 7.43 -6.35
CA GLN A 117 -16.74 8.40 -5.26
C GLN A 117 -15.32 8.73 -4.77
N ALA A 118 -14.42 7.75 -4.72
CA ALA A 118 -13.03 7.98 -4.34
C ALA A 118 -12.32 8.87 -5.38
N VAL A 119 -12.47 8.58 -6.67
CA VAL A 119 -11.94 9.39 -7.78
C VAL A 119 -12.52 10.81 -7.75
N ALA A 120 -13.84 10.95 -7.58
CA ALA A 120 -14.51 12.25 -7.52
C ALA A 120 -14.06 13.08 -6.32
N ARG A 121 -13.74 12.45 -5.17
CA ARG A 121 -13.17 13.12 -4.00
C ARG A 121 -11.72 13.55 -4.26
N ALA A 122 -10.90 12.67 -4.82
CA ALA A 122 -9.52 12.98 -5.19
C ALA A 122 -9.43 14.15 -6.20
N ALA A 123 -10.33 14.19 -7.19
CA ALA A 123 -10.41 15.27 -8.17
C ALA A 123 -10.81 16.63 -7.57
N ARG A 124 -11.65 16.63 -6.51
CA ARG A 124 -12.03 17.85 -5.78
C ARG A 124 -10.97 18.33 -4.78
N GLY A 125 -9.78 17.74 -4.77
CA GLY A 125 -8.72 18.05 -3.79
C GLY A 125 -8.99 17.45 -2.40
N ALA A 126 -10.14 16.83 -2.17
CA ALA A 126 -10.45 16.01 -1.01
C ALA A 126 -9.80 14.62 -1.17
N ARG A 127 -8.47 14.57 -1.25
CA ARG A 127 -7.74 13.29 -1.26
C ARG A 127 -8.04 12.52 0.02
N SER A 128 -7.83 11.20 0.04
CA SER A 128 -7.76 10.39 1.28
C SER A 128 -6.92 11.04 2.40
N GLY A 129 -5.97 11.91 2.03
CA GLY A 129 -5.26 12.80 2.95
C GLY A 129 -6.14 13.70 3.83
N SER A 130 -7.36 14.08 3.43
CA SER A 130 -8.28 14.86 4.27
C SER A 130 -8.94 14.01 5.35
N ALA A 131 -9.32 12.77 5.04
CA ALA A 131 -9.84 11.81 6.01
C ALA A 131 -8.74 11.38 6.99
N VAL A 132 -7.53 11.07 6.48
CA VAL A 132 -6.35 10.79 7.31
C VAL A 132 -5.98 12.01 8.16
N SER A 133 -5.99 13.23 7.60
CA SER A 133 -5.73 14.46 8.36
C SER A 133 -6.79 14.71 9.42
N MET A 134 -8.06 14.41 9.15
CA MET A 134 -9.14 14.55 10.12
C MET A 134 -9.02 13.52 11.24
N LEU A 135 -8.67 12.28 10.91
CA LEU A 135 -8.40 11.22 11.89
C LEU A 135 -7.22 11.58 12.79
N MET A 136 -6.16 12.15 12.21
CA MET A 136 -4.96 12.60 12.94
C MET A 136 -5.16 13.95 13.65
N SER A 137 -6.26 14.66 13.38
CA SER A 137 -6.51 15.97 13.98
C SER A 137 -6.89 15.83 15.45
N ARG A 138 -6.14 16.52 16.31
CA ARG A 138 -6.43 16.63 17.74
C ARG A 138 -7.70 17.44 18.02
N THR A 139 -8.10 18.32 17.09
CA THR A 139 -9.28 19.18 17.23
C THR A 139 -10.55 18.57 16.66
N ALA A 140 -10.47 17.45 15.94
CA ALA A 140 -11.65 16.75 15.43
C ALA A 140 -12.46 16.14 16.59
N SER A 141 -13.79 16.29 16.53
CA SER A 141 -14.70 15.62 17.45
C SER A 141 -14.67 14.11 17.27
N GLY A 142 -15.15 13.35 18.26
CA GLY A 142 -15.24 11.88 18.17
C GLY A 142 -16.04 11.42 16.95
N GLU A 143 -17.19 12.06 16.70
CA GLU A 143 -18.06 11.80 15.55
C GLU A 143 -17.37 12.07 14.21
N GLN A 144 -16.61 13.18 14.10
CA GLN A 144 -15.83 13.49 12.90
C GLN A 144 -14.75 12.43 12.62
N ARG A 145 -14.08 11.94 13.67
CA ARG A 145 -13.08 10.87 13.53
C ARG A 145 -13.72 9.55 13.11
N GLU A 146 -14.89 9.22 13.66
CA GLU A 146 -15.64 8.02 13.28
C GLU A 146 -16.08 8.08 11.81
N ALA A 147 -16.66 9.19 11.37
CA ALA A 147 -17.05 9.38 9.98
C ALA A 147 -15.83 9.34 9.03
N ALA A 148 -14.71 9.93 9.43
CA ALA A 148 -13.45 9.85 8.68
C ALA A 148 -12.92 8.42 8.60
N MET A 149 -12.99 7.65 9.70
CA MET A 149 -12.60 6.24 9.73
C MET A 149 -13.49 5.39 8.82
N GLN A 150 -14.81 5.54 8.90
CA GLN A 150 -15.75 4.82 8.03
C GLN A 150 -15.49 5.14 6.55
N THR A 151 -15.24 6.41 6.24
CA THR A 151 -14.91 6.86 4.88
C THR A 151 -13.60 6.22 4.39
N LEU A 152 -12.55 6.25 5.21
CA LEU A 152 -11.25 5.67 4.90
C LEU A 152 -11.37 4.15 4.69
N MET A 153 -12.06 3.45 5.60
CA MET A 153 -12.27 2.01 5.49
C MET A 153 -13.02 1.66 4.21
N ARG A 154 -14.08 2.41 3.87
CA ARG A 154 -14.83 2.21 2.63
C ARG A 154 -13.95 2.37 1.40
N GLU A 155 -13.11 3.41 1.38
CA GLU A 155 -12.21 3.70 0.27
C GLU A 155 -11.12 2.64 0.13
N VAL A 156 -10.48 2.27 1.25
CA VAL A 156 -9.45 1.24 1.32
C VAL A 156 -10.00 -0.14 0.95
N PHE A 157 -11.23 -0.49 1.35
CA PHE A 157 -11.82 -1.79 0.99
C PHE A 157 -12.36 -1.84 -0.44
N ALA A 158 -12.81 -0.70 -1.00
CA ALA A 158 -13.28 -0.65 -2.38
C ALA A 158 -12.14 -0.84 -3.38
N ASP A 159 -10.99 -0.22 -3.08
CA ASP A 159 -9.81 -0.31 -3.93
C ASP A 159 -8.51 -0.08 -3.13
N PRO A 160 -8.02 -1.12 -2.41
CA PRO A 160 -6.83 -0.98 -1.56
C PRO A 160 -5.57 -0.61 -2.35
N PHE A 161 -5.58 -0.84 -3.66
CA PHE A 161 -4.46 -0.61 -4.55
C PHE A 161 -4.79 0.34 -5.71
N GLY A 162 -5.85 1.15 -5.60
CA GLY A 162 -6.29 2.04 -6.68
C GLY A 162 -5.23 3.06 -7.09
N TRP A 163 -4.32 3.39 -6.18
CA TRP A 163 -3.15 4.23 -6.44
C TRP A 163 -2.16 3.62 -7.44
N ALA A 164 -2.08 2.29 -7.55
CA ALA A 164 -1.05 1.58 -8.33
C ALA A 164 -1.12 1.90 -9.83
N ASN A 165 -2.34 2.03 -10.36
CA ASN A 165 -2.57 2.37 -11.78
C ASN A 165 -2.04 3.77 -12.12
N GLU A 166 -2.15 4.71 -11.20
CA GLU A 166 -1.69 6.09 -11.40
C GLU A 166 -0.21 6.27 -11.05
N ALA A 167 0.29 5.45 -10.13
CA ALA A 167 1.62 5.57 -9.53
C ALA A 167 2.72 5.63 -10.58
N SER A 168 2.68 4.75 -11.57
CA SER A 168 3.73 4.64 -12.59
C SER A 168 3.93 5.93 -13.41
N SER A 169 2.87 6.74 -13.55
CA SER A 169 2.89 7.98 -14.34
C SER A 169 3.13 9.25 -13.51
N ARG A 170 2.86 9.19 -12.21
CA ARG A 170 2.86 10.36 -11.30
C ARG A 170 3.99 10.32 -10.28
N VAL A 171 4.52 9.14 -10.00
CA VAL A 171 5.63 8.96 -9.07
C VAL A 171 6.93 9.31 -9.78
N THR A 172 7.65 10.28 -9.22
CA THR A 172 8.99 10.66 -9.65
C THR A 172 9.95 10.60 -8.47
N PHE A 173 11.25 10.52 -8.73
CA PHE A 173 12.26 10.42 -7.66
C PHE A 173 13.18 11.62 -7.69
N ALA A 174 13.39 12.24 -6.52
CA ALA A 174 14.36 13.30 -6.35
C ALA A 174 15.55 12.76 -5.55
N PRO A 175 16.79 12.75 -6.08
CA PRO A 175 17.93 12.24 -5.36
C PRO A 175 18.22 13.11 -4.13
N ILE A 176 18.39 12.47 -2.97
CA ILE A 176 18.91 13.11 -1.75
C ILE A 176 20.42 12.86 -1.67
N ASN A 177 20.84 11.62 -1.92
CA ASN A 177 22.22 11.20 -2.08
C ASN A 177 22.29 9.91 -2.95
N GLU A 178 23.48 9.33 -3.11
CA GLU A 178 23.71 8.15 -3.98
C GLU A 178 22.88 6.91 -3.59
N ASP A 179 22.56 6.76 -2.31
CA ASP A 179 21.83 5.61 -1.77
C ASP A 179 20.43 5.98 -1.27
N LEU A 180 19.95 7.21 -1.48
CA LEU A 180 18.68 7.68 -0.93
C LEU A 180 17.97 8.64 -1.90
N VAL A 181 16.71 8.32 -2.20
CA VAL A 181 15.84 9.18 -3.01
C VAL A 181 14.56 9.52 -2.26
N ALA A 182 14.06 10.73 -2.48
CA ALA A 182 12.71 11.11 -2.09
C ALA A 182 11.71 10.63 -3.16
N VAL A 183 10.62 10.04 -2.72
CA VAL A 183 9.48 9.67 -3.57
C VAL A 183 8.55 10.89 -3.65
N MET A 184 8.31 11.32 -4.88
CA MET A 184 7.52 12.51 -5.19
C MET A 184 6.27 12.08 -5.96
N TRP A 185 5.16 12.76 -5.72
CA TRP A 185 3.91 12.60 -6.43
C TRP A 185 3.57 13.91 -7.16
N ASP A 186 3.53 13.86 -8.49
CA ASP A 186 3.44 15.05 -9.37
C ASP A 186 4.53 16.09 -9.05
N GLY A 187 5.76 15.63 -8.81
CA GLY A 187 6.89 16.50 -8.45
C GLY A 187 6.82 17.12 -7.05
N LYS A 188 5.84 16.74 -6.21
CA LYS A 188 5.72 17.21 -4.82
C LYS A 188 5.97 16.06 -3.82
N PRO A 189 6.56 16.31 -2.64
CA PRO A 189 6.70 15.27 -1.63
C PRO A 189 5.35 14.68 -1.24
N VAL A 190 5.29 13.36 -1.04
CA VAL A 190 4.07 12.69 -0.56
C VAL A 190 3.78 13.14 0.88
N PRO A 191 2.68 13.87 1.15
CA PRO A 191 2.32 14.25 2.51
C PRO A 191 1.85 13.03 3.30
N PRO A 192 1.93 13.04 4.65
CA PRO A 192 2.40 14.14 5.50
C PRO A 192 3.90 14.10 5.86
N PHE A 193 4.60 12.98 5.67
CA PHE A 193 5.97 12.79 6.19
C PHE A 193 7.04 12.63 5.11
N GLY A 194 6.66 12.61 3.83
CA GLY A 194 7.55 12.18 2.74
C GLY A 194 7.74 10.66 2.75
N LEU A 195 7.81 10.07 1.57
CA LEU A 195 8.26 8.69 1.40
C LEU A 195 9.66 8.72 0.79
N THR A 196 10.52 7.81 1.23
CA THR A 196 11.88 7.68 0.71
C THR A 196 12.16 6.26 0.29
N MET A 197 13.14 6.10 -0.59
CA MET A 197 13.71 4.80 -0.92
C MET A 197 15.19 4.83 -0.69
N ARG A 198 15.72 3.71 -0.22
CA ARG A 198 17.13 3.53 0.10
C ARG A 198 17.71 2.37 -0.69
N ARG A 199 18.94 2.53 -1.15
CA ARG A 199 19.76 1.45 -1.71
C ARG A 199 20.46 0.67 -0.59
N SER A 200 20.36 -0.65 -0.63
CA SER A 200 21.01 -1.57 0.30
C SER A 200 21.31 -2.88 -0.43
N GLU A 201 22.51 -3.44 -0.24
CA GLU A 201 22.90 -4.72 -0.87
C GLU A 201 22.67 -4.73 -2.41
N GLY A 202 22.90 -3.58 -3.07
CA GLY A 202 22.71 -3.41 -4.51
C GLY A 202 21.27 -3.20 -4.99
N LYS A 203 20.26 -3.29 -4.11
CA LYS A 203 18.84 -3.16 -4.43
C LYS A 203 18.20 -1.93 -3.77
N TRP A 204 17.18 -1.36 -4.40
CA TRP A 204 16.37 -0.29 -3.85
C TRP A 204 15.18 -0.84 -3.06
N PHE A 205 14.91 -0.20 -1.93
CA PHE A 205 13.83 -0.56 -1.03
C PHE A 205 13.06 0.68 -0.58
N VAL A 206 11.75 0.54 -0.39
CA VAL A 206 10.91 1.57 0.21
C VAL A 206 11.16 1.61 1.71
N VAL A 207 11.46 2.79 2.24
CA VAL A 207 11.71 2.97 3.68
C VAL A 207 10.40 3.36 4.36
N ALA A 208 10.02 2.61 5.40
CA ALA A 208 8.88 2.99 6.21
C ALA A 208 9.15 4.34 6.92
N PRO A 209 8.17 5.26 6.97
CA PRO A 209 8.33 6.55 7.65
C PRO A 209 8.38 6.31 9.17
N THR A 210 9.58 6.09 9.70
CA THR A 210 9.82 5.87 11.14
C THR A 210 9.98 7.18 11.90
N ASN A 211 10.22 8.30 11.22
CA ASN A 211 10.43 9.61 11.84
C ASN A 211 9.14 10.36 12.21
N ILE A 212 7.99 9.68 12.31
CA ILE A 212 6.71 10.33 12.61
C ILE A 212 6.73 10.89 14.04
N PRO A 213 6.63 12.23 14.23
CA PRO A 213 6.52 12.82 15.56
C PRO A 213 5.42 12.14 16.36
N PHE A 214 5.64 11.92 17.66
CA PHE A 214 4.80 11.10 18.57
C PHE A 214 4.93 9.57 18.44
N LEU A 215 5.20 9.01 17.26
CA LEU A 215 5.35 7.55 17.08
C LEU A 215 6.78 7.04 17.24
N VAL A 216 7.81 7.88 17.07
CA VAL A 216 9.24 7.49 17.23
C VAL A 216 9.48 6.72 18.53
N ARG A 217 8.83 7.12 19.64
CA ARG A 217 8.97 6.45 20.94
C ARG A 217 8.35 5.06 21.00
N TYR A 218 7.35 4.80 20.17
CA TYR A 218 6.61 3.53 20.08
C TYR A 218 7.12 2.63 18.95
N LEU A 219 8.22 3.00 18.29
CA LEU A 219 8.83 2.15 17.29
C LEU A 219 9.44 0.91 17.94
N PRO A 220 9.29 -0.26 17.30
CA PRO A 220 9.95 -1.47 17.75
C PRO A 220 11.46 -1.31 17.71
N GLN A 221 12.13 -1.71 18.78
CA GLN A 221 13.60 -1.71 18.85
C GLN A 221 14.15 -3.08 19.24
N THR A 222 13.36 -3.89 19.94
CA THR A 222 13.76 -5.24 20.35
C THR A 222 12.94 -6.32 19.65
N LYS A 223 13.40 -7.56 19.73
CA LYS A 223 12.67 -8.74 19.25
C LYS A 223 11.27 -8.83 19.86
N GLU A 224 11.14 -8.55 21.15
CA GLU A 224 9.88 -8.56 21.88
C GLU A 224 8.93 -7.50 21.34
N ASP A 225 9.43 -6.29 21.07
CA ASP A 225 8.64 -5.23 20.44
C ASP A 225 8.14 -5.70 19.06
N TRP A 226 9.03 -6.21 18.20
CA TRP A 226 8.64 -6.69 16.87
C TRP A 226 7.63 -7.85 16.92
N SER A 227 7.77 -8.77 17.88
CA SER A 227 6.82 -9.86 18.09
C SER A 227 5.43 -9.35 18.46
N LEU A 228 5.35 -8.31 19.30
CA LEU A 228 4.08 -7.69 19.67
C LEU A 228 3.39 -7.05 18.46
N TRP A 229 4.14 -6.30 17.65
CA TRP A 229 3.62 -5.69 16.43
C TRP A 229 3.24 -6.72 15.36
N ALA A 230 4.03 -7.78 15.19
CA ALA A 230 3.69 -8.90 14.32
C ALA A 230 2.40 -9.61 14.76
N SER A 231 2.15 -9.68 16.07
CA SER A 231 0.92 -10.25 16.63
C SER A 231 -0.30 -9.36 16.34
N LEU A 232 -0.13 -8.03 16.42
CA LEU A 232 -1.16 -7.07 16.02
C LEU A 232 -1.48 -7.19 14.52
N VAL A 233 -0.47 -7.25 13.65
CA VAL A 233 -0.68 -7.45 12.21
C VAL A 233 -1.38 -8.79 11.94
N ARG A 234 -1.00 -9.85 12.66
CA ARG A 234 -1.66 -11.16 12.54
C ARG A 234 -3.13 -11.13 12.96
N LEU A 235 -3.46 -10.38 14.00
CA LEU A 235 -4.85 -10.21 14.42
C LEU A 235 -5.68 -9.57 13.31
N ILE A 236 -5.17 -8.50 12.70
CA ILE A 236 -5.84 -7.80 11.59
C ILE A 236 -5.96 -8.72 10.37
N ASP A 237 -4.88 -9.43 10.02
CA ASP A 237 -4.85 -10.39 8.90
C ASP A 237 -5.92 -11.47 9.05
N ASN A 238 -6.02 -12.08 10.23
CA ASN A 238 -7.06 -13.08 10.50
C ASN A 238 -8.48 -12.51 10.33
N ALA A 239 -8.75 -11.30 10.81
CA ALA A 239 -10.06 -10.68 10.65
C ALA A 239 -10.40 -10.39 9.18
N VAL A 240 -9.41 -9.99 8.38
CA VAL A 240 -9.56 -9.80 6.93
C VAL A 240 -9.85 -11.13 6.22
N VAL A 241 -9.13 -12.20 6.59
CA VAL A 241 -9.37 -13.56 6.05
C VAL A 241 -10.77 -14.05 6.41
N ASP A 242 -11.18 -13.93 7.67
CA ASP A 242 -12.51 -14.34 8.14
C ASP A 242 -13.62 -13.57 7.42
N LEU A 243 -13.46 -12.25 7.28
CA LEU A 243 -14.41 -11.43 6.53
C LEU A 243 -14.47 -11.83 5.06
N THR A 244 -13.32 -12.15 4.45
CA THR A 244 -13.27 -12.64 3.07
C THR A 244 -14.08 -13.93 2.92
N GLY A 245 -13.99 -14.83 3.90
CA GLY A 245 -14.86 -16.00 4.01
C GLY A 245 -16.34 -15.63 4.10
N ASP A 246 -16.69 -14.72 5.01
CA ASP A 246 -18.07 -14.24 5.19
C ASP A 246 -18.67 -13.65 3.91
N VAL A 247 -17.89 -12.90 3.13
CA VAL A 247 -18.33 -12.32 1.85
C VAL A 247 -18.56 -13.42 0.82
N ARG A 248 -17.62 -14.37 0.69
CA ARG A 248 -17.73 -15.49 -0.27
C ARG A 248 -18.91 -16.41 0.02
N GLU A 249 -19.24 -16.59 1.30
CA GLU A 249 -20.36 -17.40 1.76
C GLU A 249 -21.71 -16.65 1.75
N GLY A 250 -21.74 -15.36 1.35
CA GLY A 250 -22.96 -14.56 1.34
C GLY A 250 -23.48 -14.21 2.74
N ARG A 251 -22.65 -14.34 3.79
CA ARG A 251 -23.00 -13.95 5.16
C ARG A 251 -23.01 -12.43 5.35
N VAL A 252 -22.42 -11.68 4.41
CA VAL A 252 -22.45 -10.21 4.38
C VAL A 252 -23.56 -9.78 3.42
N ALA A 253 -24.47 -8.92 3.87
CA ALA A 253 -25.62 -8.51 3.08
C ALA A 253 -25.35 -7.31 2.16
N SER A 254 -24.36 -6.48 2.49
CA SER A 254 -24.01 -5.28 1.71
C SER A 254 -22.54 -4.89 1.88
N PHE A 255 -22.01 -4.06 0.98
CA PHE A 255 -20.66 -3.50 1.12
C PHE A 255 -20.54 -2.67 2.41
N SER A 256 -21.59 -1.94 2.80
CA SER A 256 -21.63 -1.19 4.07
C SER A 256 -21.52 -2.07 5.32
N ASP A 257 -22.05 -3.29 5.28
CA ASP A 257 -21.98 -4.22 6.42
C ASP A 257 -20.58 -4.77 6.66
N THR A 258 -19.72 -4.71 5.63
CA THR A 258 -18.32 -5.14 5.69
C THR A 258 -17.55 -4.37 6.78
N GLY A 259 -17.69 -3.05 6.82
CA GLY A 259 -17.03 -2.21 7.83
C GLY A 259 -17.53 -2.48 9.26
N ARG A 260 -18.84 -2.70 9.42
CA ARG A 260 -19.45 -3.06 10.71
C ARG A 260 -18.95 -4.41 11.21
N LYS A 261 -18.95 -5.44 10.36
CA LYS A 261 -18.46 -6.78 10.71
C LYS A 261 -16.97 -6.82 11.03
N VAL A 262 -16.16 -6.04 10.29
CA VAL A 262 -14.74 -5.85 10.63
C VAL A 262 -14.61 -5.23 12.01
N GLY A 263 -15.39 -4.18 12.28
CA GLY A 263 -15.49 -3.56 13.60
C GLY A 263 -15.81 -4.60 14.68
N GLU A 264 -16.88 -5.37 14.53
CA GLU A 264 -17.30 -6.39 15.50
C GLU A 264 -16.21 -7.46 15.74
N LYS A 265 -15.53 -7.94 14.69
CA LYS A 265 -14.47 -8.95 14.80
C LYS A 265 -13.19 -8.40 15.42
N LEU A 266 -12.87 -7.13 15.17
CA LEU A 266 -11.65 -6.49 15.66
C LEU A 266 -11.82 -5.76 16.99
N PHE A 267 -13.04 -5.42 17.41
CA PHE A 267 -13.25 -4.52 18.54
C PHE A 267 -12.62 -5.05 19.83
N MET A 268 -13.04 -6.25 20.24
CA MET A 268 -12.55 -6.86 21.49
C MET A 268 -11.06 -7.24 21.43
N PRO A 269 -10.59 -8.05 20.45
CA PRO A 269 -9.19 -8.44 20.42
C PRO A 269 -8.27 -7.26 20.07
N GLY A 270 -8.74 -6.31 19.26
CA GLY A 270 -7.99 -5.09 18.92
C GLY A 270 -7.84 -4.17 20.11
N ALA A 271 -8.89 -3.96 20.92
CA ALA A 271 -8.79 -3.22 22.17
C ALA A 271 -7.78 -3.86 23.14
N LEU A 272 -7.83 -5.18 23.29
CA LEU A 272 -6.86 -5.91 24.13
C LEU A 272 -5.42 -5.78 23.61
N ALA A 273 -5.22 -5.87 22.29
CA ALA A 273 -3.90 -5.70 21.68
C ALA A 273 -3.37 -4.28 21.88
N LEU A 274 -4.21 -3.26 21.73
CA LEU A 274 -3.84 -1.86 21.99
C LEU A 274 -3.48 -1.64 23.46
N VAL A 275 -4.27 -2.17 24.40
CA VAL A 275 -3.97 -2.10 25.84
C VAL A 275 -2.64 -2.80 26.15
N ALA A 276 -2.38 -3.96 25.54
CA ALA A 276 -1.11 -4.67 25.72
C ALA A 276 0.10 -3.87 25.20
N VAL A 277 -0.03 -3.26 24.01
CA VAL A 277 0.98 -2.35 23.44
C VAL A 277 1.21 -1.15 24.36
N GLU A 278 0.13 -0.48 24.78
CA GLU A 278 0.24 0.68 25.66
C GLU A 278 0.93 0.34 26.98
N LYS A 279 0.51 -0.76 27.62
CA LYS A 279 1.10 -1.24 28.88
C LYS A 279 2.58 -1.58 28.71
N HIS A 280 2.94 -2.27 27.62
CA HIS A 280 4.33 -2.62 27.32
C HIS A 280 5.23 -1.40 27.22
N TYR A 281 4.85 -0.41 26.41
CA TYR A 281 5.65 0.81 26.25
C TYR A 281 5.66 1.67 27.52
N ARG A 282 4.57 1.72 28.28
CA ARG A 282 4.55 2.41 29.58
C ARG A 282 5.58 1.83 30.55
N LEU A 283 5.65 0.50 30.66
CA LEU A 283 6.63 -0.19 31.50
C LEU A 283 8.06 0.00 30.98
N LYS A 284 8.27 -0.09 29.66
CA LYS A 284 9.58 0.15 29.03
C LYS A 284 10.12 1.54 29.37
N PHE A 285 9.29 2.59 29.25
CA PHE A 285 9.69 3.95 29.58
C PHE A 285 9.91 4.18 31.07
N GLN A 286 9.12 3.55 31.96
CA GLN A 286 9.35 3.62 33.41
C GLN A 286 10.73 3.08 33.78
N ARG A 287 11.08 1.88 33.29
CA ARG A 287 12.40 1.27 33.52
C ARG A 287 13.56 2.12 32.99
N GLN A 288 13.40 2.74 31.82
CA GLN A 288 14.42 3.63 31.27
C GLN A 288 14.61 4.89 32.11
N ARG A 289 13.54 5.42 32.72
CA ARG A 289 13.62 6.58 33.63
C ARG A 289 14.32 6.20 34.93
N GLU A 290 13.97 5.06 35.51
CA GLU A 290 14.59 4.52 36.74
C GLU A 290 16.08 4.25 36.55
N ALA A 291 16.47 3.64 35.42
CA ALA A 291 17.87 3.40 35.10
C ALA A 291 18.67 4.70 34.93
N ARG A 292 18.07 5.75 34.35
CA ARG A 292 18.71 7.07 34.21
C ARG A 292 18.84 7.79 35.55
N SER A 293 17.81 7.75 36.40
CA SER A 293 17.86 8.38 37.73
C SER A 293 18.82 7.66 38.68
N GLY A 294 18.92 6.33 38.58
CA GLY A 294 19.88 5.55 39.38
C GLY A 294 21.33 5.74 38.95
N ALA A 295 21.59 5.99 37.66
CA ALA A 295 22.94 6.29 37.15
C ALA A 295 23.42 7.72 37.49
N SER A 296 22.51 8.64 37.82
CA SER A 296 22.83 10.03 38.17
C SER A 296 23.06 10.30 39.67
N SER A 297 23.02 9.27 40.53
CA SER A 297 23.41 9.37 41.94
C SER A 297 24.72 8.62 42.27
N PRO A 298 25.89 9.15 41.86
CA PRO A 298 27.12 8.97 42.60
C PRO A 298 27.37 10.22 43.44
N GLY A 299 27.07 10.14 44.74
CA GLY A 299 27.26 11.20 45.72
C GLY A 299 26.69 10.80 47.07
#